data_AF-A0A1W9VES5-F1
#
_entry.id   AF-A0A1W9VES5-F1
#
_cell.length_a   1.000
_cell.length_b   1.000
_cell.length_c   1.000
_cell.angle_alpha   90.00
_cell.angle_beta   90.00
_cell.angle_gamma   90.00
#
_symmetry.space_group_name_H-M   'P 1'
#
loop_
_entity.id
_entity.type
_entity.pdbx_description
1 polymer ?
#
loop_
_entity_poly.entity_id
_entity_poly.type
_entity_poly.pdbx_seq_one_letter_code
_entity_poly.pdbx_strand_id
1 'polypeptide(L)'
;MKTTIFKPFPLFMLAVALIMVGIVLTIPQPAQAQCGSSASSCKSCHETQGADPVNAEGDWHIQHAFGDFCEFCHAGNVQAADKDAAHEGLAVPMDDVAASCQGCHPQDLMERSEIYASTLGVDLSAGGSGGNPGNSTAGEDASSTDDCGSNVAAPLGGEEIDFNLLYVEKTAPKPFIANWGNLILILMLFGLGGAFFLVAWSWEGWGPVAAKWIKENLTVVRNAALEANASVNQANVPT
;
A
#
# COMPACT_ATOMS: atom_id res chain seq x y z
N MET A 1 9.39 12.98 -60.16
CA MET A 1 8.65 12.55 -58.95
C MET A 1 9.36 13.15 -57.74
N LYS A 2 8.71 14.05 -56.99
CA LYS A 2 9.27 14.59 -55.73
C LYS A 2 9.03 13.55 -54.64
N THR A 3 10.07 12.84 -54.24
CA THR A 3 10.07 12.02 -53.04
C THR A 3 10.01 12.96 -51.83
N THR A 4 8.83 13.14 -51.26
CA THR A 4 8.66 13.76 -49.95
C THR A 4 9.31 12.86 -48.92
N ILE A 5 10.57 13.18 -48.57
CA ILE A 5 11.26 12.63 -47.41
C ILE A 5 10.45 13.03 -46.18
N PHE A 6 9.66 12.10 -45.66
CA PHE A 6 9.03 12.23 -44.35
C PHE A 6 10.16 12.29 -43.32
N LYS A 7 10.36 13.47 -42.73
CA LYS A 7 11.35 13.67 -41.67
C LYS A 7 10.98 12.76 -40.49
N PRO A 8 11.94 12.07 -39.85
CA PRO A 8 11.68 11.12 -38.76
C PRO A 8 11.20 11.77 -37.45
N PHE A 9 11.19 13.11 -37.39
CA PHE A 9 10.84 13.91 -36.22
C PHE A 9 9.46 13.61 -35.56
N PRO A 10 8.34 13.44 -36.29
CA PRO A 10 7.05 13.18 -35.65
C PRO A 10 6.96 11.76 -35.07
N LEU A 11 7.67 10.79 -35.66
CA LEU A 11 7.74 9.42 -35.15
C LEU A 11 8.53 9.35 -33.83
N PHE A 12 9.63 10.10 -33.74
CA PHE A 12 10.40 10.21 -32.50
C PHE A 12 9.58 10.83 -31.36
N MET A 13 8.84 11.92 -31.63
CA MET A 13 7.99 12.57 -30.62
C MET A 13 6.86 11.65 -30.12
N LEU A 14 6.26 10.86 -31.02
CA LEU A 14 5.24 9.88 -30.64
C LEU A 14 5.81 8.79 -29.72
N ALA A 15 7.01 8.29 -30.01
CA ALA A 15 7.66 7.27 -29.20
C ALA A 15 7.97 7.78 -27.78
N VAL A 16 8.49 9.01 -27.66
CA VAL A 16 8.75 9.64 -26.35
C VAL A 16 7.45 9.83 -25.56
N ALA A 17 6.36 10.27 -26.21
CA ALA A 17 5.08 10.43 -25.54
C ALA A 17 4.53 9.10 -24.98
N LEU A 18 4.62 8.01 -25.74
CA LEU A 18 4.17 6.69 -25.30
C LEU A 18 5.02 6.15 -24.12
N ILE A 19 6.33 6.39 -24.13
CA ILE A 19 7.22 6.01 -23.00
C ILE A 19 6.83 6.79 -21.74
N MET A 20 6.59 8.10 -21.85
CA MET A 20 6.18 8.92 -20.71
C MET A 20 4.84 8.44 -20.13
N VAL A 21 3.86 8.11 -20.98
CA VAL A 21 2.58 7.53 -20.53
C VAL A 21 2.80 6.19 -19.83
N GLY A 22 3.66 5.31 -20.37
CA GLY A 22 4.01 4.04 -19.73
C GLY A 22 4.62 4.23 -18.34
N ILE A 23 5.54 5.19 -18.18
CA ILE A 23 6.14 5.52 -16.87
C ILE A 23 5.08 5.98 -15.88
N VAL A 24 4.17 6.88 -16.28
CA VAL A 24 3.08 7.35 -15.41
C VAL A 24 2.17 6.20 -14.96
N LEU A 25 1.85 5.27 -15.85
CA LEU A 25 1.00 4.11 -15.53
C LEU A 25 1.70 3.08 -14.63
N THR A 26 3.03 3.10 -14.54
CA THR A 26 3.78 2.21 -13.63
C THR A 26 3.98 2.78 -12.23
N ILE A 27 3.58 4.04 -11.99
CA ILE A 27 3.63 4.62 -10.64
C ILE A 27 2.62 3.86 -9.78
N PRO A 28 3.05 3.14 -8.73
CA PRO A 28 2.13 2.40 -7.88
C PRO A 28 1.15 3.39 -7.25
N GLN A 29 -0.13 3.24 -7.61
CA GLN A 29 -1.20 3.93 -6.90
C GLN A 29 -1.38 3.25 -5.55
N PRO A 30 -1.58 3.99 -4.45
CA PRO A 30 -1.94 3.38 -3.17
C PRO A 30 -3.23 2.59 -3.37
N ALA A 31 -3.16 1.28 -3.20
CA ALA A 31 -4.34 0.44 -3.15
C ALA A 31 -5.10 0.80 -1.86
N GLN A 32 -6.16 1.59 -2.00
CA GLN A 32 -7.19 1.73 -0.97
C GLN A 32 -7.84 0.35 -0.85
N ALA A 33 -7.41 -0.46 0.10
CA ALA A 33 -8.05 -1.74 0.38
C ALA A 33 -9.53 -1.48 0.66
N GLN A 34 -10.43 -2.22 0.00
CA GLN A 34 -11.89 -2.05 0.11
C GLN A 34 -12.48 -2.49 1.45
N CYS A 35 -11.65 -2.65 2.47
CA CYS A 35 -12.08 -2.72 3.85
C CYS A 35 -11.54 -1.47 4.55
N GLY A 36 -12.39 -0.47 4.76
CA GLY A 36 -12.07 0.70 5.59
C GLY A 36 -11.61 0.34 7.02
N SER A 37 -11.77 -0.92 7.42
CA SER A 37 -11.37 -1.51 8.70
C SER A 37 -9.96 -2.14 8.71
N SER A 38 -9.08 -1.81 7.76
CA SER A 38 -7.68 -2.31 7.76
C SER A 38 -6.63 -1.21 7.90
N ALA A 39 -7.04 0.06 7.87
CA ALA A 39 -6.18 1.22 7.91
C ALA A 39 -6.94 2.45 8.42
N SER A 40 -7.46 2.38 9.63
CA SER A 40 -7.99 3.52 10.36
C SER A 40 -6.89 4.53 10.66
N SER A 41 -7.29 5.79 10.78
CA SER A 41 -6.45 6.83 11.35
C SER A 41 -6.02 6.51 12.79
N CYS A 42 -6.85 5.79 13.56
CA CYS A 42 -6.58 5.36 14.92
C CYS A 42 -5.31 4.48 14.98
N LYS A 43 -5.29 3.35 14.26
CA LYS A 43 -4.14 2.43 14.22
C LYS A 43 -2.91 3.10 13.61
N SER A 44 -3.10 3.95 12.61
CA SER A 44 -2.01 4.69 11.97
C SER A 44 -1.30 5.64 12.96
N CYS A 45 -2.03 6.35 13.81
CA CYS A 45 -1.46 7.27 14.79
C CYS A 45 -0.98 6.58 16.06
N HIS A 46 -1.80 5.70 16.64
CA HIS A 46 -1.50 5.09 17.93
C HIS A 46 -0.44 3.98 17.82
N GLU A 47 -0.51 3.16 16.79
CA GLU A 47 0.29 1.93 16.69
C GLU A 47 1.48 2.10 15.76
N THR A 48 1.26 2.67 14.57
CA THR A 48 2.33 2.83 13.58
C THR A 48 3.24 4.01 13.92
N GLN A 49 2.67 5.14 14.32
CA GLN A 49 3.43 6.32 14.74
C GLN A 49 3.80 6.28 16.23
N GLY A 50 3.19 5.38 17.01
CA GLY A 50 3.52 5.15 18.42
C GLY A 50 3.10 6.29 19.35
N ALA A 51 2.02 7.01 19.04
CA ALA A 51 1.55 8.11 19.88
C ALA A 51 1.06 7.62 21.26
N ASP A 52 0.37 6.48 21.29
CA ASP A 52 -0.07 5.76 22.50
C ASP A 52 -0.45 4.33 22.07
N PRO A 53 0.55 3.45 21.87
CA PRO A 53 0.34 2.12 21.31
C PRO A 53 -0.20 1.16 22.37
N VAL A 54 -1.33 0.51 22.10
CA VAL A 54 -2.01 -0.38 23.04
C VAL A 54 -2.12 -1.82 22.54
N ASN A 55 -1.81 -2.12 21.28
CA ASN A 55 -1.92 -3.49 20.75
C ASN A 55 -1.06 -4.54 21.49
N ALA A 56 -0.02 -4.09 22.21
CA ALA A 56 0.85 -4.96 23.00
C ALA A 56 0.57 -4.84 24.51
N GLU A 57 -0.49 -4.13 24.91
CA GLU A 57 -0.78 -3.78 26.30
C GLU A 57 -2.13 -4.34 26.77
N GLY A 58 -2.07 -5.20 27.78
CA GLY A 58 -3.24 -5.79 28.39
C GLY A 58 -3.87 -6.91 27.53
N ASP A 59 -4.46 -7.87 28.22
CA ASP A 59 -4.99 -9.08 27.57
C ASP A 59 -6.10 -8.76 26.56
N TRP A 60 -6.91 -7.73 26.82
CA TRP A 60 -7.98 -7.30 25.91
C TRP A 60 -7.43 -6.82 24.57
N HIS A 61 -6.55 -5.81 24.57
CA HIS A 61 -6.03 -5.25 23.32
C HIS A 61 -5.19 -6.28 22.56
N ILE A 62 -4.37 -7.08 23.23
CA ILE A 62 -3.59 -8.13 22.57
C ILE A 62 -4.50 -9.10 21.80
N GLN A 63 -5.62 -9.50 22.41
CA GLN A 63 -6.56 -10.44 21.79
C GLN A 63 -7.41 -9.82 20.67
N HIS A 64 -7.57 -8.49 20.67
CA HIS A 64 -8.38 -7.77 19.67
C HIS A 64 -7.53 -6.95 18.67
N ALA A 65 -6.21 -6.97 18.81
CA ALA A 65 -5.26 -6.23 17.98
C ALA A 65 -5.05 -6.83 16.58
N PHE A 66 -5.60 -8.03 16.32
CA PHE A 66 -5.49 -8.70 15.01
C PHE A 66 -6.17 -7.90 13.89
N GLY A 67 -7.16 -7.08 14.24
CA GLY A 67 -7.83 -6.16 13.33
C GLY A 67 -7.61 -4.69 13.67
N ASP A 68 -8.23 -3.85 12.87
CA ASP A 68 -8.34 -2.41 13.12
C ASP A 68 -9.76 -2.09 13.58
N PHE A 69 -9.99 -2.36 14.86
CA PHE A 69 -11.32 -2.35 15.48
C PHE A 69 -11.46 -1.30 16.57
N CYS A 70 -10.54 -0.32 16.59
CA CYS A 70 -10.52 0.73 17.60
C CYS A 70 -11.90 1.42 17.70
N GLU A 71 -12.55 1.70 16.57
CA GLU A 71 -13.85 2.39 16.54
C GLU A 71 -15.02 1.57 17.11
N PHE A 72 -14.96 0.24 17.06
CA PHE A 72 -16.07 -0.56 17.57
C PHE A 72 -16.15 -0.48 19.10
N CYS A 73 -15.03 -0.20 19.77
CA CYS A 73 -14.98 -0.02 21.21
C CYS A 73 -14.92 1.46 21.60
N HIS A 74 -14.09 2.26 20.91
CA HIS A 74 -13.84 3.64 21.27
C HIS A 74 -14.68 4.65 20.49
N ALA A 75 -15.47 4.22 19.50
CA ALA A 75 -16.12 5.09 18.52
C ALA A 75 -15.11 6.00 17.79
N GLY A 76 -15.53 7.20 17.39
CA GLY A 76 -14.69 8.14 16.65
C GLY A 76 -14.78 7.98 15.12
N ASN A 77 -14.00 8.80 14.42
CA ASN A 77 -13.96 8.84 12.96
C ASN A 77 -12.64 8.29 12.41
N VAL A 78 -12.68 7.03 11.99
CA VAL A 78 -11.51 6.30 11.45
C VAL A 78 -10.98 6.83 10.12
N GLN A 79 -11.72 7.71 9.44
CA GLN A 79 -11.32 8.28 8.15
C GLN A 79 -10.68 9.67 8.28
N ALA A 80 -10.78 10.31 9.45
CA ALA A 80 -10.23 11.64 9.67
C ALA A 80 -8.71 11.57 9.93
N ALA A 81 -7.94 12.36 9.20
CA ALA A 81 -6.50 12.49 9.42
C ALA A 81 -6.14 13.52 10.51
N ASP A 82 -7.08 14.41 10.83
CA ASP A 82 -6.94 15.37 11.93
C ASP A 82 -7.35 14.72 13.25
N LYS A 83 -6.61 15.00 14.33
CA LYS A 83 -6.81 14.38 15.63
C LYS A 83 -8.17 14.72 16.23
N ASP A 84 -8.55 16.00 16.19
CA ASP A 84 -9.79 16.45 16.84
C ASP A 84 -11.00 15.93 16.08
N ALA A 85 -10.95 15.91 14.74
CA ALA A 85 -11.98 15.29 13.91
C ALA A 85 -12.04 13.75 14.06
N ALA A 86 -10.91 13.07 14.26
CA ALA A 86 -10.86 11.63 14.51
C ALA A 86 -11.44 11.26 15.87
N HIS A 87 -11.27 12.15 16.86
CA HIS A 87 -11.74 11.95 18.23
C HIS A 87 -13.17 12.46 18.47
N GLU A 88 -13.84 12.99 17.45
CA GLU A 88 -15.23 13.41 17.56
C GLU A 88 -16.13 12.20 17.82
N GLY A 89 -16.88 12.24 18.94
CA GLY A 89 -17.79 11.16 19.31
C GLY A 89 -17.14 9.94 19.95
N LEU A 90 -15.90 10.06 20.47
CA LEU A 90 -15.29 8.98 21.24
C LEU A 90 -16.17 8.58 22.43
N ALA A 91 -16.24 7.27 22.65
CA ALA A 91 -16.94 6.64 23.75
C ALA A 91 -15.96 5.90 24.66
N VAL A 92 -16.36 5.70 25.92
CA VAL A 92 -15.62 4.83 26.84
C VAL A 92 -16.03 3.38 26.52
N PRO A 93 -15.08 2.47 26.22
CA PRO A 93 -15.36 1.14 25.67
C PRO A 93 -16.32 0.23 26.44
N MET A 94 -16.49 0.48 27.73
CA MET A 94 -17.26 -0.37 28.64
C MET A 94 -18.47 0.34 29.22
N ASP A 95 -18.80 1.55 28.74
CA ASP A 95 -20.04 2.24 29.14
C ASP A 95 -21.26 1.55 28.51
N ASP A 96 -21.13 1.02 27.29
CA ASP A 96 -22.13 0.19 26.62
C ASP A 96 -21.48 -1.06 26.03
N VAL A 97 -21.42 -2.10 26.85
CA VAL A 97 -20.80 -3.39 26.49
C VAL A 97 -21.55 -4.06 25.34
N ALA A 98 -22.86 -3.86 25.23
CA ALA A 98 -23.63 -4.44 24.13
C ALA A 98 -23.26 -3.76 22.80
N ALA A 99 -23.22 -2.43 22.76
CA ALA A 99 -22.80 -1.69 21.57
C ALA A 99 -21.37 -2.07 21.13
N SER A 100 -20.43 -2.21 22.07
CA SER A 100 -19.03 -2.50 21.74
C SER A 100 -18.78 -3.93 21.26
N CYS A 101 -19.53 -4.91 21.76
CA CYS A 101 -19.17 -6.32 21.63
C CYS A 101 -20.20 -7.16 20.85
N GLN A 102 -21.48 -6.79 20.85
CA GLN A 102 -22.56 -7.64 20.31
C GLN A 102 -22.44 -7.85 18.80
N GLY A 103 -21.84 -6.91 18.07
CA GLY A 103 -21.61 -7.04 16.63
C GLY A 103 -20.75 -8.25 16.23
N CYS A 104 -19.80 -8.64 17.10
CA CYS A 104 -18.93 -9.80 16.88
C CYS A 104 -19.31 -11.00 17.75
N HIS A 105 -19.90 -10.75 18.92
CA HIS A 105 -20.23 -11.76 19.93
C HIS A 105 -21.74 -11.81 20.25
N PRO A 106 -22.63 -12.06 19.27
CA PRO A 106 -24.08 -11.99 19.51
C PRO A 106 -24.60 -13.13 20.41
N GLN A 107 -23.87 -14.24 20.51
CA GLN A 107 -24.30 -15.45 21.20
C GLN A 107 -23.62 -15.64 22.56
N ASP A 108 -22.45 -15.04 22.74
CA ASP A 108 -21.57 -15.22 23.90
C ASP A 108 -21.10 -13.90 24.51
N LEU A 109 -21.80 -12.79 24.21
CA LEU A 109 -21.53 -11.45 24.74
C LEU A 109 -21.28 -11.44 26.25
N MET A 110 -22.21 -12.00 27.02
CA MET A 110 -22.16 -11.94 28.49
C MET A 110 -21.01 -12.79 29.04
N GLU A 111 -20.83 -14.00 28.51
CA GLU A 111 -19.76 -14.91 28.94
C GLU A 111 -18.38 -14.30 28.69
N ARG A 112 -18.18 -13.67 27.52
CA ARG A 112 -16.89 -13.04 27.19
C ARG A 112 -16.65 -11.74 27.93
N SER A 113 -17.67 -10.89 28.05
CA SER A 113 -17.52 -9.60 28.71
C SER A 113 -17.27 -9.73 30.21
N GLU A 114 -17.76 -10.78 30.86
CA GLU A 114 -17.55 -11.03 32.31
C GLU A 114 -16.07 -11.20 32.69
N ILE A 115 -15.28 -11.80 31.80
CA ILE A 115 -13.83 -11.99 31.99
C ILE A 115 -13.12 -10.64 32.16
N TYR A 116 -13.53 -9.63 31.39
CA TYR A 116 -12.90 -8.32 31.41
C TYR A 116 -13.55 -7.39 32.43
N ALA A 117 -14.87 -7.48 32.62
CA ALA A 117 -15.59 -6.72 33.64
C ALA A 117 -15.08 -7.01 35.05
N SER A 118 -14.82 -8.28 35.36
CA SER A 118 -14.24 -8.69 36.66
C SER A 118 -12.81 -8.17 36.86
N THR A 119 -12.02 -8.07 35.79
CA THR A 119 -10.65 -7.53 35.82
C THR A 119 -10.64 -6.00 35.96
N LEU A 120 -11.60 -5.32 35.31
CA LEU A 120 -11.71 -3.86 35.27
C LEU A 120 -12.56 -3.29 36.41
N GLY A 121 -13.26 -4.14 37.18
CA GLY A 121 -14.15 -3.71 38.26
C GLY A 121 -15.42 -3.00 37.77
N VAL A 122 -15.88 -3.33 36.57
CA VAL A 122 -17.07 -2.73 35.93
C VAL A 122 -18.27 -3.66 36.13
N ASP A 123 -19.44 -3.09 36.45
CA ASP A 123 -20.69 -3.85 36.54
C ASP A 123 -21.38 -3.91 35.17
N LEU A 124 -21.43 -5.10 34.58
CA LEU A 124 -22.11 -5.36 33.31
C LEU A 124 -23.63 -5.10 33.36
N SER A 125 -24.20 -5.05 34.55
CA SER A 125 -25.63 -4.83 34.77
C SER A 125 -26.05 -3.37 34.59
N ALA A 126 -25.09 -2.44 34.56
CA ALA A 126 -25.35 -1.00 34.46
C ALA A 126 -25.49 -0.48 33.01
N GLY A 127 -25.03 -1.25 32.01
CA GLY A 127 -24.87 -0.79 30.63
C GLY A 127 -25.80 -1.42 29.58
N GLY A 128 -26.92 -2.04 29.96
CA GLY A 128 -27.81 -2.65 28.97
C GLY A 128 -29.08 -3.23 29.56
N SER A 129 -30.15 -2.43 29.61
CA SER A 129 -31.48 -2.93 29.91
C SER A 129 -31.99 -3.82 28.77
N GLY A 130 -31.70 -5.11 28.86
CA GLY A 130 -32.57 -6.23 28.49
C GLY A 130 -33.24 -6.23 27.11
N GLY A 131 -32.58 -6.88 26.13
CA GLY A 131 -33.29 -7.60 25.07
C GLY A 131 -33.68 -8.99 25.56
N ASN A 132 -34.91 -9.15 26.06
CA ASN A 132 -35.49 -10.45 26.41
C ASN A 132 -35.65 -11.34 25.15
N PRO A 133 -35.39 -12.67 25.19
CA PRO A 133 -35.70 -13.56 24.08
C PRO A 133 -37.23 -13.71 23.97
N GLY A 134 -37.82 -12.90 23.09
CA GLY A 134 -39.25 -12.91 22.79
C GLY A 134 -39.67 -14.19 22.08
N ASN A 135 -40.42 -15.01 22.81
CA ASN A 135 -41.28 -16.09 22.34
C ASN A 135 -42.01 -15.75 21.04
N SER A 136 -41.77 -16.56 20.00
CA SER A 136 -42.44 -16.50 18.70
C SER A 136 -43.96 -16.59 18.87
N THR A 137 -44.65 -15.48 18.63
CA THR A 137 -46.09 -15.48 18.36
C THR A 137 -46.34 -14.58 17.17
N ALA A 138 -46.96 -15.15 16.13
CA ALA A 138 -47.27 -14.48 14.88
C ALA A 138 -48.21 -13.28 15.08
N GLY A 139 -47.97 -12.20 14.34
CA GLY A 139 -48.84 -11.03 14.25
C GLY A 139 -48.33 -10.06 13.19
N GLU A 140 -49.19 -9.75 12.23
CA GLU A 140 -48.94 -9.00 10.99
C GLU A 140 -48.71 -7.48 11.19
N ASP A 141 -48.03 -6.91 10.18
CA ASP A 141 -48.01 -5.53 9.68
C ASP A 141 -47.86 -4.34 10.64
N ALA A 142 -46.70 -3.67 10.53
CA ALA A 142 -46.65 -2.21 10.39
C ALA A 142 -45.37 -1.78 9.67
N SER A 143 -45.56 -1.16 8.51
CA SER A 143 -44.57 -0.44 7.72
C SER A 143 -44.04 0.78 8.48
N SER A 144 -42.71 0.89 8.57
CA SER A 144 -42.01 2.17 8.71
C SER A 144 -40.62 2.03 8.09
N THR A 145 -40.48 2.71 6.96
CA THR A 145 -39.27 2.96 6.18
C THR A 145 -38.30 3.85 6.96
N ASP A 146 -37.08 3.36 7.14
CA ASP A 146 -35.78 4.06 7.17
C ASP A 146 -34.84 3.29 8.10
N ASP A 147 -33.84 2.60 7.55
CA ASP A 147 -32.48 2.66 8.10
C ASP A 147 -31.44 2.04 7.16
N CYS A 148 -30.23 2.60 7.22
CA CYS A 148 -29.06 2.35 6.40
C CYS A 148 -28.47 0.95 6.64
N GLY A 149 -29.08 -0.08 6.06
CA GLY A 149 -28.57 -1.45 6.08
C GLY A 149 -27.33 -1.63 5.21
N SER A 150 -26.14 -1.46 5.80
CA SER A 150 -24.91 -2.05 5.27
C SER A 150 -24.99 -3.56 5.42
N ASN A 151 -25.62 -4.22 4.44
CA ASN A 151 -25.61 -5.66 4.31
C ASN A 151 -24.23 -6.11 3.82
N VAL A 152 -23.23 -6.09 4.69
CA VAL A 152 -22.00 -6.85 4.48
C VAL A 152 -22.22 -8.20 5.14
N ALA A 153 -22.54 -9.21 4.34
CA ALA A 153 -22.62 -10.58 4.81
C ALA A 153 -21.26 -10.96 5.45
N ALA A 154 -21.30 -11.44 6.70
CA ALA A 154 -20.14 -12.04 7.34
C ALA A 154 -19.60 -13.19 6.45
N PRO A 155 -18.28 -13.35 6.31
CA PRO A 155 -17.71 -14.43 5.52
C PRO A 155 -18.22 -15.78 6.03
N LEU A 156 -18.81 -16.55 5.12
CA LEU A 156 -19.34 -17.88 5.38
C LEU A 156 -18.18 -18.86 5.68
N GLY A 157 -17.88 -19.05 6.96
CA GLY A 157 -17.44 -20.31 7.54
C GLY A 157 -16.02 -20.82 7.27
N GLY A 158 -15.25 -20.97 8.37
CA GLY A 158 -14.50 -22.20 8.64
C GLY A 158 -13.01 -22.25 8.31
N GLU A 159 -12.46 -21.30 7.55
CA GLU A 159 -11.00 -21.18 7.42
C GLU A 159 -10.46 -20.34 8.59
N GLU A 160 -9.73 -20.99 9.50
CA GLU A 160 -8.92 -20.32 10.50
C GLU A 160 -7.86 -19.50 9.76
N ILE A 161 -8.05 -18.18 9.72
CA ILE A 161 -7.07 -17.25 9.15
C ILE A 161 -5.88 -17.23 10.11
N ASP A 162 -4.80 -17.91 9.74
CA ASP A 162 -3.55 -17.87 10.48
C ASP A 162 -2.89 -16.49 10.29
N PHE A 163 -3.18 -15.59 11.24
CA PHE A 163 -2.65 -14.23 11.25
C PHE A 163 -1.12 -14.19 11.37
N ASN A 164 -0.47 -15.25 11.91
CA ASN A 164 0.99 -15.34 11.91
C ASN A 164 1.51 -15.62 10.50
N LEU A 165 0.81 -16.46 9.72
CA LEU A 165 1.14 -16.68 8.31
C LEU A 165 0.98 -15.40 7.49
N LEU A 166 -0.10 -14.64 7.72
CA LEU A 166 -0.32 -13.33 7.07
C LEU A 166 0.72 -12.28 7.49
N TYR A 167 1.13 -12.28 8.76
CA TYR A 167 2.19 -11.40 9.24
C TYR A 167 3.54 -11.76 8.62
N VAL A 168 3.86 -13.05 8.53
CA VAL A 168 5.07 -13.54 7.84
C VAL A 168 5.02 -13.19 6.34
N GLU A 169 3.87 -13.32 5.68
CA GLU A 169 3.72 -12.91 4.28
C GLU A 169 3.89 -11.40 4.08
N LYS A 170 3.34 -10.57 4.98
CA LYS A 170 3.48 -9.11 4.92
C LYS A 170 4.87 -8.61 5.29
N THR A 171 5.56 -9.26 6.22
CA THR A 171 6.89 -8.86 6.71
C THR A 171 8.04 -9.56 6.00
N ALA A 172 7.75 -10.62 5.23
CA ALA A 172 8.74 -11.26 4.38
C ALA A 172 9.39 -10.22 3.45
N PRO A 173 10.71 -10.26 3.27
CA PRO A 173 11.39 -9.39 2.30
C PRO A 173 10.72 -9.59 0.95
N LYS A 174 10.13 -8.52 0.41
CA LYS A 174 9.40 -8.56 -0.86
C LYS A 174 10.28 -9.26 -1.88
N PRO A 175 9.75 -10.27 -2.60
CA PRO A 175 10.56 -10.96 -3.60
C PRO A 175 11.08 -9.90 -4.57
N PHE A 176 12.33 -10.08 -5.02
CA PHE A 176 13.00 -9.15 -5.93
C PHE A 176 12.15 -8.84 -7.18
N ILE A 177 11.22 -9.75 -7.51
CA ILE A 177 10.22 -9.61 -8.56
C ILE A 177 8.83 -9.78 -7.92
N ALA A 178 8.26 -8.69 -7.41
CA ALA A 178 6.92 -8.67 -6.81
C ALA A 178 5.78 -8.86 -7.82
N ASN A 179 6.03 -8.54 -9.09
CA ASN A 179 5.05 -8.67 -10.15
C ASN A 179 5.73 -9.16 -11.43
N TRP A 180 5.53 -10.44 -11.75
CA TRP A 180 6.06 -11.05 -12.98
C TRP A 180 5.55 -10.35 -14.25
N GLY A 181 4.35 -9.77 -14.20
CA GLY A 181 3.81 -8.94 -15.28
C GLY A 181 4.69 -7.72 -15.56
N ASN A 182 5.14 -7.00 -14.53
CA ASN A 182 6.04 -5.85 -14.70
C ASN A 182 7.40 -6.26 -15.28
N LEU A 183 7.95 -7.41 -14.87
CA LEU A 183 9.20 -7.93 -15.43
C LEU A 183 9.07 -8.23 -16.93
N ILE A 184 7.98 -8.92 -17.32
CA ILE A 184 7.69 -9.23 -18.72
C ILE A 184 7.52 -7.94 -19.52
N LEU A 185 6.83 -6.95 -18.97
CA LEU A 185 6.62 -5.65 -19.61
C LEU A 185 7.95 -4.91 -19.82
N ILE A 186 8.83 -4.89 -18.80
CA ILE A 186 10.18 -4.32 -18.89
C ILE A 186 10.99 -5.03 -19.99
N LEU A 187 10.99 -6.36 -20.00
CA LEU A 187 11.70 -7.14 -21.03
C LEU A 187 11.17 -6.85 -22.44
N MET A 188 9.85 -6.72 -22.62
CA MET A 188 9.26 -6.31 -23.90
C MET A 188 9.68 -4.90 -24.30
N LEU A 189 9.67 -3.95 -23.37
CA LEU A 189 10.08 -2.56 -23.62
C LEU A 189 11.55 -2.47 -24.05
N PHE A 190 12.45 -3.16 -23.36
CA PHE A 190 13.86 -3.21 -23.74
C PHE A 190 14.09 -4.00 -25.03
N GLY A 191 13.36 -5.09 -25.26
CA GLY A 191 13.47 -5.88 -26.48
C GLY A 191 13.02 -5.10 -27.72
N LEU A 192 11.81 -4.52 -27.67
CA LEU A 192 11.25 -3.71 -28.76
C LEU A 192 12.03 -2.40 -28.94
N GLY A 193 12.33 -1.71 -27.84
CA GLY A 193 13.10 -0.47 -27.87
C GLY A 193 14.52 -0.69 -28.40
N GLY A 194 15.19 -1.76 -27.97
CA GLY A 194 16.51 -2.15 -28.46
C GLY A 194 16.50 -2.53 -29.95
N ALA A 195 15.53 -3.32 -30.39
CA ALA A 195 15.38 -3.66 -31.80
C ALA A 195 15.12 -2.42 -32.66
N PHE A 196 14.22 -1.53 -32.23
CA PHE A 196 13.96 -0.26 -32.91
C PHE A 196 15.21 0.62 -32.96
N PHE A 197 15.93 0.75 -31.84
CA PHE A 197 17.17 1.52 -31.77
C PHE A 197 18.23 0.97 -32.74
N LEU A 198 18.44 -0.35 -32.79
CA LEU A 198 19.39 -0.96 -33.72
C LEU A 198 19.00 -0.74 -35.18
N VAL A 199 17.71 -0.83 -35.51
CA VAL A 199 17.22 -0.56 -36.86
C VAL A 199 17.42 0.90 -37.22
N ALA A 200 17.02 1.84 -36.37
CA ALA A 200 17.23 3.27 -36.58
C ALA A 200 18.72 3.63 -36.71
N TRP A 201 19.57 3.07 -35.83
CA TRP A 201 21.02 3.25 -35.83
C TRP A 201 21.68 2.75 -37.12
N SER A 202 21.23 1.59 -37.63
CA SER A 202 21.71 1.04 -38.89
C SER A 202 21.20 1.81 -40.11
N TRP A 203 19.96 2.29 -40.08
CA TRP A 203 19.33 2.98 -41.19
C TRP A 203 19.87 4.40 -41.39
N GLU A 204 20.10 5.16 -40.32
CA GLU A 204 20.66 6.52 -40.43
C GLU A 204 22.19 6.53 -40.59
N GLY A 205 22.85 5.37 -40.56
CA GLY A 205 24.31 5.29 -40.76
C GLY A 205 25.11 5.96 -39.64
N TRP A 206 24.60 5.98 -38.41
CA TRP A 206 25.28 6.61 -37.27
C TRP A 206 26.53 5.83 -36.84
N GLY A 207 26.62 4.53 -37.14
CA GLY A 207 27.76 3.70 -36.79
C GLY A 207 29.12 4.30 -37.22
N PRO A 208 29.33 4.61 -38.50
CA PRO A 208 30.54 5.29 -38.97
C PRO A 208 30.79 6.67 -38.34
N VAL A 209 29.74 7.46 -38.10
CA VAL A 209 29.84 8.80 -37.51
C VAL A 209 30.29 8.71 -36.05
N ALA A 210 29.65 7.84 -35.26
CA ALA A 210 30.01 7.57 -33.88
C ALA A 210 31.41 6.97 -33.78
N ALA A 211 31.77 6.01 -34.64
CA ALA A 211 33.11 5.42 -34.67
C ALA A 211 34.20 6.46 -34.97
N LYS A 212 33.95 7.38 -35.89
CA LYS A 212 34.85 8.49 -36.19
C LYS A 212 35.00 9.43 -34.97
N TRP A 213 33.88 9.85 -34.40
CA TRP A 213 33.87 10.72 -33.21
C TRP A 213 34.59 10.08 -32.01
N ILE A 214 34.34 8.79 -31.74
CA ILE A 214 35.01 8.04 -30.67
C ILE A 214 36.52 8.01 -30.90
N LYS A 215 36.95 7.73 -32.14
CA LYS A 215 38.38 7.68 -32.49
C LYS A 215 39.05 9.02 -32.28
N GLU A 216 38.43 10.11 -32.74
CA GLU A 216 38.95 11.47 -32.57
C GLU A 216 39.11 11.84 -31.09
N ASN A 217 38.09 11.59 -30.26
CA ASN A 217 38.16 11.91 -28.83
C ASN A 217 39.14 11.01 -28.05
N LEU A 218 39.19 9.70 -28.35
CA LEU A 218 40.18 8.80 -27.76
C LEU A 218 41.61 9.23 -28.10
N THR A 219 41.85 9.71 -29.33
CA THR A 219 43.18 10.20 -29.70
C THR A 219 43.58 11.44 -28.90
N VAL A 220 42.64 12.36 -28.63
CA VAL A 220 42.90 13.55 -27.80
C VAL A 220 43.26 13.15 -26.37
N VAL A 221 42.46 12.29 -25.75
CA VAL A 221 42.71 11.83 -24.36
C VAL A 221 44.03 11.07 -24.25
N ARG A 222 44.31 10.18 -25.22
CA ARG A 222 45.57 9.43 -25.25
C ARG A 222 46.79 10.34 -25.39
N ASN A 223 46.72 11.34 -26.27
CA ASN A 223 47.84 12.26 -26.47
C ASN A 223 48.08 13.12 -25.23
N ALA A 224 47.01 13.65 -24.61
CA ALA A 224 47.10 14.38 -23.35
C ALA A 224 47.72 13.53 -22.23
N ALA A 225 47.36 12.25 -22.13
CA ALA A 225 47.95 11.33 -21.16
C ALA A 225 49.44 11.07 -21.41
N LEU A 226 49.87 10.96 -22.68
CA LEU A 226 51.27 10.80 -23.05
C LEU A 226 52.10 12.05 -22.75
N GLU A 227 51.57 13.23 -23.04
CA GLU A 227 52.21 14.53 -22.73
C GLU A 227 52.36 14.73 -21.22
N ALA A 228 51.32 14.43 -20.44
CA ALA A 228 51.37 14.46 -18.98
C ALA A 228 52.46 13.51 -18.44
N ASN A 229 52.51 12.28 -18.94
CA ASN A 229 53.53 11.31 -18.52
C ASN A 229 54.96 11.75 -18.90
N ALA A 230 55.15 12.37 -20.07
CA ALA A 230 56.45 12.91 -20.48
C ALA A 230 56.92 14.06 -19.56
N SER A 231 56.01 14.94 -19.14
CA SER A 231 56.33 16.05 -18.24
C SER A 231 56.79 15.58 -16.85
N VAL A 232 56.18 14.53 -16.32
CA VAL A 232 56.55 13.91 -15.03
C VAL A 232 57.94 13.28 -15.10
N ASN A 233 58.28 12.62 -16.22
CA ASN A 233 59.58 11.99 -16.38
C ASN A 233 60.73 13.00 -16.55
N GLN A 234 60.48 14.18 -17.13
CA GLN A 234 61.49 15.25 -17.22
C GLN A 234 61.76 15.91 -15.87
N ALA A 235 60.77 16.00 -14.97
CA ALA A 235 60.93 16.57 -13.63
C ALA A 235 61.74 15.69 -12.67
N ASN A 236 61.91 14.40 -12.98
CA ASN A 236 62.61 13.42 -12.13
C ASN A 236 64.05 13.12 -12.56
N VAL A 237 64.66 13.91 -13.46
CA VAL A 237 66.07 13.77 -13.81
C VAL A 237 66.91 14.47 -12.72
N PRO A 238 67.69 13.74 -11.88
CA PRO A 238 68.52 14.36 -10.86
C PRO A 238 69.65 15.18 -11.52
N THR A 239 69.74 16.45 -11.14
CA THR A 239 70.80 17.39 -11.51
C THR A 239 72.10 17.12 -10.77
#